data_AF-A0A0G1D373-F1
#
_entry.id   AF-A0A0G1D373-F1
#
_cell.length_a   1.000
_cell.length_b   1.000
_cell.length_c   1.000
_cell.angle_alpha   90.00
_cell.angle_beta   90.00
_cell.angle_gamma   90.00
#
_symmetry.space_group_name_H-M   'P 1'
#
loop_
_entity.id
_entity.type
_entity.pdbx_description
1 polymer ?
#
loop_
_entity_poly.entity_id
_entity_poly.type
_entity_poly.pdbx_seq_one_letter_code
_entity_poly.pdbx_strand_id
1 'polypeptide(L)'
;MSQEELKLETAAEEGPNIKLVLNGGKRELDDATVPVRWFLSPEAIEKNPQYLIFFEQDQGEMDAMFDRNNGRRYICKVSEAIHFLQILSPGHHRLMVVAVKDYDKSAGELARNQLSVRGGGLFEQDINWDAAYTDYNPLISWSGSFVASCVVEFDVPAELFAKKPETRFGKLMWQWANWLYSTEPRDQCDYRKRKLISIPKIPVGLAFLVVLAAGYVIKYAAKPVRYMGIGVARAIHVLYILIASAVLLFIGYRPKPIFSEMMRAAKGSRKWSERIRKFFYSSYPGDQRDECWVLDDVFIHQLWSIKDRDMGKNGLVYISINPLYVVLAGGLIYLVIRLIVPRSEFLMTRIFVGLVLGLLTAAATSLAMYVLKKNAPARVAAAEARRTARASRMRKRSAKVAAARRAEEIWEEEAMLARLEKRKVWLSDNLGIKHAKPAVDLNEIPAPLNFGDRVVQKFHVSFWRAKAAVCKPFAH
;
A
#
# COMPACT_ATOMS: atom_id res chain seq x y z
N MET A 1 -57.94 -13.61 -18.03
CA MET A 1 -56.52 -13.20 -18.00
C MET A 1 -55.74 -14.10 -18.94
N SER A 2 -55.11 -13.52 -19.95
CA SER A 2 -54.23 -14.26 -20.85
C SER A 2 -52.94 -14.67 -20.12
N GLN A 3 -52.23 -15.70 -20.62
CA GLN A 3 -50.92 -16.08 -20.06
C GLN A 3 -49.86 -14.97 -20.20
N GLU A 4 -50.07 -13.99 -21.09
CA GLU A 4 -49.24 -12.79 -21.19
C GLU A 4 -49.57 -11.78 -20.09
N GLU A 5 -50.84 -11.58 -19.74
CA GLU A 5 -51.24 -10.73 -18.61
C GLU A 5 -50.73 -11.31 -17.28
N LEU A 6 -50.77 -12.64 -17.11
CA LEU A 6 -50.24 -13.31 -15.93
C LEU A 6 -48.70 -13.20 -15.83
N LYS A 7 -47.98 -13.20 -16.97
CA LYS A 7 -46.52 -12.96 -17.03
C LYS A 7 -46.14 -11.50 -16.80
N LEU A 8 -46.97 -10.56 -17.25
CA LEU A 8 -46.79 -9.13 -17.02
C LEU A 8 -47.09 -8.73 -15.57
N GLU A 9 -48.06 -9.36 -14.92
CA GLU A 9 -48.33 -9.15 -13.48
C GLU A 9 -47.29 -9.81 -12.58
N THR A 10 -46.77 -11.01 -12.91
CA THR A 10 -45.66 -11.61 -12.15
C THR A 10 -44.33 -10.88 -12.35
N ALA A 11 -44.07 -10.31 -13.52
CA ALA A 11 -42.90 -9.45 -13.74
C ALA A 11 -43.00 -8.07 -13.06
N ALA A 12 -44.20 -7.62 -12.70
CA ALA A 12 -44.42 -6.34 -12.00
C ALA A 12 -44.31 -6.44 -10.47
N GLU A 13 -44.42 -7.65 -9.90
CA GLU A 13 -44.22 -7.90 -8.46
C GLU A 13 -42.76 -8.17 -8.06
N GLU A 14 -41.90 -8.52 -9.02
CA GLU A 14 -40.46 -8.65 -8.78
C GLU A 14 -39.79 -7.27 -8.79
N GLY A 15 -39.93 -6.55 -7.67
CA GLY A 15 -39.19 -5.31 -7.42
C GLY A 15 -37.67 -5.49 -7.62
N PRO A 16 -36.92 -4.39 -7.80
CA PRO A 16 -35.50 -4.48 -8.15
C PRO A 16 -34.71 -5.25 -7.10
N ASN A 17 -33.83 -6.16 -7.54
CA ASN A 17 -32.98 -6.98 -6.68
C ASN A 17 -32.09 -6.18 -5.71
N ILE A 18 -31.81 -4.92 -6.06
CA ILE A 18 -31.17 -3.93 -5.20
C ILE A 18 -31.99 -2.65 -5.24
N LYS A 19 -32.31 -2.11 -4.06
CA LYS A 19 -32.88 -0.78 -3.90
C LYS A 19 -31.86 0.15 -3.25
N LEU A 20 -31.53 1.25 -3.93
CA LEU A 20 -30.73 2.31 -3.35
C LEU A 20 -31.61 3.38 -2.71
N VAL A 21 -31.15 3.87 -1.57
CA VAL A 21 -31.73 5.01 -0.87
C VAL A 21 -30.67 6.10 -0.83
N LEU A 22 -30.93 7.14 -1.62
CA LEU A 22 -30.14 8.34 -1.78
C LEU A 22 -31.09 9.53 -1.68
N ASN A 23 -30.70 10.55 -0.91
CA ASN A 23 -31.41 11.83 -0.79
C ASN A 23 -32.93 11.76 -0.56
N GLY A 24 -33.39 10.85 0.29
CA GLY A 24 -34.84 10.76 0.56
C GLY A 24 -35.68 10.25 -0.62
N GLY A 25 -35.04 9.75 -1.70
CA GLY A 25 -35.71 9.38 -2.94
C GLY A 25 -36.03 10.56 -3.85
N LYS A 26 -35.58 11.78 -3.53
CA LYS A 26 -35.75 12.95 -4.41
C LYS A 26 -34.82 12.85 -5.62
N ARG A 27 -35.31 13.34 -6.77
CA ARG A 27 -34.53 13.45 -8.01
C ARG A 27 -33.44 14.51 -7.91
N GLU A 28 -33.72 15.64 -7.26
CA GLU A 28 -32.74 16.71 -7.02
C GLU A 28 -32.03 16.48 -5.68
N LEU A 29 -30.70 16.61 -5.65
CA LEU A 29 -29.89 16.42 -4.44
C LEU A 29 -29.96 17.61 -3.47
N ASP A 30 -30.06 17.33 -2.16
CA ASP A 30 -30.04 18.37 -1.11
C ASP A 30 -28.58 18.72 -0.69
N ASP A 31 -27.60 17.84 -0.97
CA ASP A 31 -26.16 18.02 -0.66
C ASP A 31 -25.31 17.36 -1.77
N ALA A 32 -24.08 17.86 -1.99
CA ALA A 32 -23.12 17.24 -2.90
C ALA A 32 -22.35 16.08 -2.23
N THR A 33 -22.40 15.96 -0.90
CA THR A 33 -21.90 14.78 -0.18
C THR A 33 -23.07 14.01 0.42
N VAL A 34 -23.52 12.96 -0.26
CA VAL A 34 -24.75 12.24 0.09
C VAL A 34 -24.47 10.89 0.72
N PRO A 35 -25.13 10.56 1.85
CA PRO A 35 -25.15 9.20 2.34
C PRO A 35 -26.01 8.33 1.41
N VAL A 36 -25.47 7.16 1.07
CA VAL A 36 -26.15 6.15 0.26
C VAL A 36 -26.26 4.86 1.06
N ARG A 37 -27.47 4.33 1.14
CA ARG A 37 -27.76 3.03 1.74
C ARG A 37 -28.40 2.13 0.70
N TRP A 38 -28.15 0.84 0.81
CA TRP A 38 -28.66 -0.17 -0.11
C TRP A 38 -29.50 -1.18 0.64
N PHE A 39 -30.45 -1.75 -0.07
CA PHE A 39 -31.28 -2.85 0.39
C PHE A 39 -31.35 -3.91 -0.69
N LEU A 40 -31.40 -5.18 -0.28
CA LEU A 40 -31.30 -6.35 -1.13
C LEU A 40 -32.59 -7.17 -1.08
N SER A 41 -32.98 -7.72 -2.22
CA SER A 41 -34.07 -8.69 -2.29
C SER A 41 -33.69 -10.00 -1.58
N PRO A 42 -34.65 -10.83 -1.15
CA PRO A 42 -34.37 -12.16 -0.62
C PRO A 42 -33.47 -12.99 -1.55
N GLU A 43 -33.69 -12.91 -2.86
CA GLU A 43 -32.95 -13.60 -3.90
C GLU A 43 -31.49 -13.12 -3.97
N ALA A 44 -31.28 -11.81 -3.88
CA ALA A 44 -29.94 -11.23 -3.81
C ALA A 44 -29.22 -11.63 -2.52
N ILE A 45 -29.93 -11.65 -1.37
CA ILE A 45 -29.35 -12.05 -0.08
C ILE A 45 -28.93 -13.52 -0.10
N GLU A 46 -29.70 -14.38 -0.73
CA GLU A 46 -29.41 -15.82 -0.83
C GLU A 46 -28.11 -16.08 -1.60
N LYS A 47 -27.84 -15.26 -2.63
CA LYS A 47 -26.55 -15.23 -3.35
C LYS A 47 -25.38 -14.68 -2.50
N ASN A 48 -25.65 -14.16 -1.29
CA ASN A 48 -24.67 -13.68 -0.31
C ASN A 48 -23.61 -12.71 -0.85
N PRO A 49 -24.03 -11.52 -1.35
CA PRO A 49 -23.13 -10.53 -1.91
C PRO A 49 -22.16 -10.02 -0.86
N GLN A 50 -20.91 -9.86 -1.28
CA GLN A 50 -19.81 -9.46 -0.42
C GLN A 50 -19.51 -7.96 -0.49
N TYR A 51 -19.50 -7.42 -1.70
CA TYR A 51 -19.12 -6.05 -2.02
C TYR A 51 -20.16 -5.38 -2.89
N LEU A 52 -20.18 -4.06 -2.83
CA LEU A 52 -20.84 -3.20 -3.80
C LEU A 52 -19.79 -2.41 -4.56
N ILE A 53 -20.01 -2.29 -5.86
CA ILE A 53 -19.23 -1.43 -6.75
C ILE A 53 -20.15 -0.34 -7.24
N PHE A 54 -19.78 0.92 -7.00
CA PHE A 54 -20.50 2.10 -7.44
C PHE A 54 -19.78 2.67 -8.65
N PHE A 55 -20.56 3.03 -9.67
CA PHE A 55 -20.10 3.70 -10.87
C PHE A 55 -20.94 4.96 -11.04
N GLU A 56 -20.31 6.12 -10.92
CA GLU A 56 -20.98 7.42 -11.03
C GLU A 56 -20.45 8.16 -12.25
N GLN A 57 -21.36 8.80 -12.99
CA GLN A 57 -21.04 9.64 -14.14
C GLN A 57 -21.85 10.92 -14.11
N ASP A 58 -21.20 12.01 -14.46
CA ASP A 58 -21.86 13.27 -14.80
C ASP A 58 -22.19 13.36 -16.30
N GLN A 59 -22.96 14.38 -16.67
CA GLN A 59 -23.39 14.60 -18.05
C GLN A 59 -22.22 14.70 -19.03
N GLY A 60 -21.13 15.37 -18.66
CA GLY A 60 -19.96 15.50 -19.54
C GLY A 60 -19.27 14.16 -19.78
N GLU A 61 -19.23 13.30 -18.76
CA GLU A 61 -18.69 11.94 -18.86
C GLU A 61 -19.60 10.99 -19.66
N MET A 62 -20.92 11.21 -19.62
CA MET A 62 -21.91 10.49 -20.44
C MET A 62 -21.80 10.84 -21.91
N ASP A 63 -21.58 12.12 -22.23
CA ASP A 63 -21.48 12.61 -23.61
C ASP A 63 -20.09 12.36 -24.24
N ALA A 64 -19.11 11.90 -23.45
CA ALA A 64 -17.76 11.65 -23.90
C ALA A 64 -17.65 10.39 -24.78
N MET A 65 -16.70 10.38 -25.70
CA MET A 65 -16.44 9.26 -26.62
C MET A 65 -16.17 7.91 -25.91
N PHE A 66 -15.69 7.95 -24.65
CA PHE A 66 -15.38 6.78 -23.82
C PHE A 66 -16.28 6.71 -22.57
N ASP A 67 -17.58 6.92 -22.75
CA ASP A 67 -18.62 6.86 -21.69
C ASP A 67 -18.65 5.54 -20.91
N ARG A 68 -18.03 4.45 -21.40
CA ARG A 68 -17.93 3.18 -20.66
C ARG A 68 -16.77 3.12 -19.66
N ASN A 69 -15.80 4.02 -19.79
CA ASN A 69 -14.55 4.01 -19.01
C ASN A 69 -14.34 5.29 -18.20
N ASN A 70 -15.19 6.30 -18.41
CA ASN A 70 -15.22 7.53 -17.64
C ASN A 70 -16.01 7.39 -16.34
N GLY A 71 -15.97 8.42 -15.50
CA GLY A 71 -16.71 8.47 -14.25
C GLY A 71 -15.84 8.26 -13.02
N ARG A 72 -16.52 7.91 -11.93
CA ARG A 72 -15.92 7.66 -10.62
C ARG A 72 -16.34 6.28 -10.15
N ARG A 73 -15.41 5.57 -9.51
CA ARG A 73 -15.64 4.21 -9.02
C ARG A 73 -15.35 4.11 -7.54
N TYR A 74 -16.23 3.44 -6.83
CA TYR A 74 -16.11 3.19 -5.40
C TYR A 74 -16.41 1.72 -5.11
N ILE A 75 -15.77 1.18 -4.09
CA ILE A 75 -16.02 -0.19 -3.63
C ILE A 75 -16.18 -0.15 -2.12
N CYS A 76 -17.24 -0.77 -1.64
CA CYS A 76 -17.47 -0.95 -0.21
C CYS A 76 -17.94 -2.36 0.08
N LYS A 77 -17.84 -2.77 1.34
CA LYS A 77 -18.45 -4.04 1.78
C LYS A 77 -19.94 -3.86 1.95
N VAL A 78 -20.74 -4.85 1.55
CA VAL A 78 -22.20 -4.84 1.78
C VAL A 78 -22.51 -4.70 3.29
N SER A 79 -21.65 -5.25 4.15
CA SER A 79 -21.79 -5.19 5.61
C SER A 79 -21.55 -3.80 6.22
N GLU A 80 -21.02 -2.83 5.46
CA GLU A 80 -20.88 -1.45 5.95
C GLU A 80 -22.22 -0.73 6.03
N ALA A 81 -23.25 -1.25 5.34
CA ALA A 81 -24.63 -0.74 5.27
C ALA A 81 -24.82 0.69 4.73
N ILE A 82 -23.76 1.50 4.70
CA ILE A 82 -23.81 2.88 4.25
C ILE A 82 -22.48 3.27 3.59
N HIS A 83 -22.57 4.11 2.57
CA HIS A 83 -21.44 4.79 1.95
C HIS A 83 -21.73 6.29 1.82
N PHE A 84 -20.71 7.11 1.62
CA PHE A 84 -20.87 8.54 1.36
C PHE A 84 -20.31 8.85 -0.01
N LEU A 85 -21.19 9.19 -0.96
CA LEU A 85 -20.79 9.64 -2.28
C LEU A 85 -20.50 11.14 -2.24
N GLN A 86 -19.35 11.53 -2.74
CA GLN A 86 -18.98 12.93 -2.91
C GLN A 86 -19.07 13.26 -4.39
N ILE A 87 -20.16 13.91 -4.80
CA ILE A 87 -20.37 14.39 -6.15
C ILE A 87 -19.51 15.63 -6.37
N LEU A 88 -18.82 15.71 -7.51
CA LEU A 88 -17.81 16.73 -7.78
C LEU A 88 -18.16 17.66 -8.97
N SER A 89 -19.34 17.51 -9.54
CA SER A 89 -19.83 18.34 -10.65
C SER A 89 -21.34 18.57 -10.46
N PRO A 90 -21.87 19.74 -10.88
CA PRO A 90 -23.31 19.94 -10.95
C PRO A 90 -23.87 19.38 -12.26
N GLY A 91 -25.20 19.29 -12.34
CA GLY A 91 -25.92 18.85 -13.52
C GLY A 91 -26.55 17.48 -13.34
N HIS A 92 -26.76 16.77 -14.44
CA HIS A 92 -27.38 15.45 -14.45
C HIS A 92 -26.34 14.36 -14.22
N HIS A 93 -26.68 13.38 -13.37
CA HIS A 93 -25.82 12.26 -13.03
C HIS A 93 -26.57 10.93 -13.11
N ARG A 94 -25.81 9.87 -13.41
CA ARG A 94 -26.25 8.49 -13.25
C ARG A 94 -25.31 7.72 -12.32
N LEU A 95 -25.89 6.87 -11.50
CA LEU A 95 -25.19 6.00 -10.55
C LEU A 95 -25.64 4.55 -10.75
N MET A 96 -24.74 3.70 -11.21
CA MET A 96 -24.92 2.26 -11.22
C MET A 96 -24.30 1.65 -9.97
N VAL A 97 -25.03 0.76 -9.30
CA VAL A 97 -24.51 -0.04 -8.19
C VAL A 97 -24.65 -1.50 -8.50
N VAL A 98 -23.55 -2.24 -8.34
CA VAL A 98 -23.51 -3.67 -8.58
C VAL A 98 -23.10 -4.40 -7.32
N ALA A 99 -23.92 -5.36 -6.90
CA ALA A 99 -23.56 -6.31 -5.87
C ALA A 99 -22.81 -7.49 -6.47
N VAL A 100 -21.69 -7.85 -5.84
CA VAL A 100 -20.85 -8.97 -6.27
C VAL A 100 -20.51 -9.88 -5.10
N LYS A 101 -20.46 -11.18 -5.37
CA LYS A 101 -19.89 -12.20 -4.49
C LYS A 101 -18.47 -12.50 -4.97
N ASP A 102 -17.49 -12.32 -4.11
CA ASP A 102 -16.12 -12.71 -4.42
C ASP A 102 -15.97 -14.23 -4.16
N TYR A 103 -15.58 -14.98 -5.19
CA TYR A 103 -15.46 -16.45 -5.08
C TYR A 103 -14.08 -16.89 -4.57
N ASP A 104 -13.01 -16.12 -4.82
CA ASP A 104 -11.64 -16.59 -4.55
C ASP A 104 -10.59 -15.46 -4.43
N LYS A 105 -10.96 -14.20 -4.65
CA LYS A 105 -9.98 -13.10 -4.68
C LYS A 105 -9.96 -12.37 -3.34
N SER A 106 -8.78 -11.83 -3.01
CA SER A 106 -8.69 -10.89 -1.89
C SER A 106 -9.39 -9.59 -2.28
N ALA A 107 -10.03 -8.90 -1.32
CA ALA A 107 -10.65 -7.59 -1.53
C ALA A 107 -9.74 -6.59 -2.29
N GLY A 108 -8.42 -6.70 -2.09
CA GLY A 108 -7.42 -5.86 -2.75
C GLY A 108 -7.18 -6.20 -4.23
N GLU A 109 -7.53 -7.39 -4.70
CA GLU A 109 -7.51 -7.73 -6.13
C GLU A 109 -8.78 -7.25 -6.83
N LEU A 110 -9.96 -7.45 -6.22
CA LEU A 110 -11.20 -6.84 -6.71
C LEU A 110 -11.02 -5.32 -6.86
N ALA A 111 -10.50 -4.66 -5.81
CA ALA A 111 -10.23 -3.23 -5.85
C ALA A 111 -9.19 -2.83 -6.89
N ARG A 112 -8.10 -3.59 -7.05
CA ARG A 112 -7.11 -3.31 -8.09
C ARG A 112 -7.70 -3.39 -9.48
N ASN A 113 -8.51 -4.41 -9.77
CA ASN A 113 -9.07 -4.63 -11.10
C ASN A 113 -10.15 -3.60 -11.46
N GLN A 114 -10.96 -3.20 -10.48
CA GLN A 114 -12.07 -2.27 -10.70
C GLN A 114 -11.65 -0.80 -10.66
N LEU A 115 -10.59 -0.48 -9.91
CA LEU A 115 -10.10 0.89 -9.72
C LEU A 115 -8.79 1.16 -10.49
N SER A 116 -8.33 0.23 -11.33
CA SER A 116 -7.17 0.48 -12.19
C SER A 116 -7.51 1.46 -13.30
N VAL A 117 -6.60 2.39 -13.53
CA VAL A 117 -6.76 3.51 -14.47
C VAL A 117 -5.64 3.42 -15.52
N ARG A 118 -6.00 3.46 -16.80
CA ARG A 118 -5.10 3.56 -17.95
C ARG A 118 -4.55 4.98 -18.10
N GLY A 119 -3.58 5.14 -19.00
CA GLY A 119 -3.15 6.48 -19.43
C GLY A 119 -4.35 7.33 -19.88
N GLY A 120 -4.42 8.57 -19.42
CA GLY A 120 -5.51 9.49 -19.73
C GLY A 120 -6.66 9.55 -18.71
N GLY A 121 -6.59 8.81 -17.60
CA GLY A 121 -7.60 8.89 -16.53
C GLY A 121 -8.80 7.96 -16.70
N LEU A 122 -8.83 7.16 -17.77
CA LEU A 122 -9.87 6.17 -18.05
C LEU A 122 -9.68 4.89 -17.25
N PHE A 123 -10.75 4.28 -16.74
CA PHE A 123 -10.65 2.98 -16.09
C PHE A 123 -10.32 1.86 -17.08
N GLU A 124 -9.59 0.84 -16.62
CA GLU A 124 -9.19 -0.29 -17.47
C GLU A 124 -10.34 -1.19 -17.90
N GLN A 125 -11.39 -1.27 -17.08
CA GLN A 125 -12.55 -2.12 -17.32
C GLN A 125 -13.73 -1.30 -17.80
N ASP A 126 -14.31 -1.68 -18.94
CA ASP A 126 -15.50 -1.04 -19.49
C ASP A 126 -16.73 -1.41 -18.66
N ILE A 127 -17.69 -0.48 -18.62
CA ILE A 127 -19.02 -0.70 -18.04
C ILE A 127 -20.03 -0.76 -19.17
N ASN A 128 -20.97 -1.69 -19.07
CA ASN A 128 -22.18 -1.68 -19.88
C ASN A 128 -23.33 -1.18 -19.01
N TRP A 129 -23.75 0.06 -19.26
CA TRP A 129 -24.86 0.72 -18.58
C TRP A 129 -26.21 0.10 -18.92
N ASP A 130 -26.39 -0.43 -20.13
CA ASP A 130 -27.62 -1.11 -20.54
C ASP A 130 -27.77 -2.45 -19.82
N ALA A 131 -26.65 -3.13 -19.57
CA ALA A 131 -26.63 -4.39 -18.83
C ALA A 131 -26.92 -4.23 -17.34
N ALA A 132 -27.03 -2.99 -16.83
CA ALA A 132 -27.43 -2.71 -15.46
C ALA A 132 -28.93 -2.96 -15.22
N TYR A 133 -29.71 -2.96 -16.29
CA TYR A 133 -31.15 -3.22 -16.31
C TYR A 133 -31.47 -4.70 -16.56
N THR A 134 -30.46 -5.55 -16.74
CA THR A 134 -30.62 -6.99 -16.97
C THR A 134 -30.03 -7.78 -15.82
N ASP A 135 -30.55 -8.98 -15.54
CA ASP A 135 -30.02 -9.92 -14.53
C ASP A 135 -28.63 -10.49 -14.87
N TYR A 136 -27.96 -9.92 -15.88
CA TYR A 136 -26.68 -10.36 -16.37
C TYR A 136 -25.86 -9.16 -16.83
N ASN A 137 -24.71 -8.91 -16.20
CA ASN A 137 -23.73 -7.96 -16.69
C ASN A 137 -22.43 -8.70 -17.11
N PRO A 138 -22.24 -8.98 -18.42
CA PRO A 138 -21.14 -9.83 -18.89
C PRO A 138 -19.75 -9.27 -18.57
N LEU A 139 -19.62 -7.96 -18.36
CA LEU A 139 -18.33 -7.30 -18.15
C LEU A 139 -17.78 -7.44 -16.72
N ILE A 140 -18.62 -7.81 -15.75
CA ILE A 140 -18.21 -7.94 -14.34
C ILE A 140 -17.67 -9.36 -14.03
N SER A 141 -17.87 -10.30 -14.95
CA SER A 141 -17.54 -11.73 -14.83
C SER A 141 -16.07 -12.06 -14.53
N TRP A 142 -15.16 -11.09 -14.65
CA TRP A 142 -13.71 -11.31 -14.48
C TRP A 142 -13.19 -11.04 -13.06
N SER A 143 -14.01 -10.45 -12.19
CA SER A 143 -13.57 -9.99 -10.85
C SER A 143 -14.43 -10.48 -9.68
N GLY A 144 -15.63 -10.98 -9.95
CA GLY A 144 -16.52 -11.58 -8.96
C GLY A 144 -17.78 -12.11 -9.63
N SER A 145 -18.56 -12.91 -8.90
CA SER A 145 -19.87 -13.34 -9.37
C SER A 145 -20.88 -12.22 -9.19
N PHE A 146 -21.41 -11.74 -10.32
CA PHE A 146 -22.53 -10.81 -10.35
C PHE A 146 -23.70 -11.35 -9.54
N VAL A 147 -24.27 -10.52 -8.66
CA VAL A 147 -25.44 -10.87 -7.86
C VAL A 147 -26.67 -10.13 -8.37
N ALA A 148 -26.56 -8.80 -8.45
CA ALA A 148 -27.61 -7.91 -8.89
C ALA A 148 -27.04 -6.51 -9.18
N SER A 149 -27.80 -5.68 -9.89
CA SER A 149 -27.49 -4.27 -10.13
C SER A 149 -28.72 -3.38 -10.06
N CYS A 150 -28.51 -2.08 -9.94
CA CYS A 150 -29.52 -1.07 -10.17
C CYS A 150 -28.86 0.22 -10.68
N VAL A 151 -29.65 1.06 -11.35
CA VAL A 151 -29.24 2.41 -11.79
C VAL A 151 -30.19 3.42 -11.20
N VAL A 152 -29.64 4.54 -10.74
CA VAL A 152 -30.40 5.69 -10.27
C VAL A 152 -29.85 6.93 -10.95
N GLU A 153 -30.75 7.76 -11.44
CA GLU A 153 -30.44 9.05 -12.05
C GLU A 153 -30.93 10.18 -11.14
N PHE A 154 -30.14 11.25 -11.06
CA PHE A 154 -30.44 12.39 -10.20
C PHE A 154 -29.78 13.67 -10.73
N ASP A 155 -30.33 14.80 -10.30
CA ASP A 155 -29.88 16.14 -10.69
C ASP A 155 -29.21 16.83 -9.49
N VAL A 156 -28.11 17.53 -9.75
CA VAL A 156 -27.24 18.11 -8.72
C VAL A 156 -27.13 19.63 -8.92
N PRO A 157 -27.73 20.43 -8.02
CA PRO A 157 -27.70 21.88 -8.13
C PRO A 157 -26.30 22.48 -8.01
N ALA A 158 -26.04 23.56 -8.76
CA ALA A 158 -24.74 24.24 -8.77
C ALA A 158 -24.41 24.95 -7.45
N GLU A 159 -25.41 25.28 -6.64
CA GLU A 159 -25.32 25.98 -5.37
C GLU A 159 -24.67 25.13 -4.26
N LEU A 160 -24.64 23.82 -4.44
CA LEU A 160 -24.03 22.87 -3.50
C LEU A 160 -22.50 22.92 -3.55
N PHE A 161 -21.93 23.53 -4.59
CA PHE A 161 -20.49 23.59 -4.82
C PHE A 161 -19.87 24.90 -4.34
N ALA A 162 -18.63 24.81 -3.88
CA ALA A 162 -17.78 25.95 -3.60
C ALA A 162 -17.43 26.68 -4.90
N LYS A 163 -17.60 28.00 -4.90
CA LYS A 163 -17.16 28.85 -6.01
C LYS A 163 -15.65 29.05 -5.95
N LYS A 164 -14.97 28.93 -7.10
CA LYS A 164 -13.57 29.36 -7.24
C LYS A 164 -13.49 30.86 -6.93
N PRO A 165 -12.44 31.33 -6.23
CA PRO A 165 -12.35 32.74 -5.87
C PRO A 165 -12.21 33.63 -7.11
N GLU A 166 -13.05 34.65 -7.23
CA GLU A 166 -13.10 35.50 -8.43
C GLU A 166 -12.14 36.70 -8.36
N THR A 167 -11.78 37.14 -7.15
CA THR A 167 -10.89 38.29 -6.94
C THR A 167 -9.49 38.00 -7.46
N ARG A 168 -8.78 39.02 -7.95
CA ARG A 168 -7.39 38.88 -8.45
C ARG A 168 -6.47 38.23 -7.41
N PHE A 169 -6.53 38.70 -6.16
CA PHE A 169 -5.78 38.12 -5.06
C PHE A 169 -6.21 36.68 -4.74
N GLY A 170 -7.52 36.39 -4.78
CA GLY A 170 -8.04 35.05 -4.58
C GLY A 170 -7.57 34.05 -5.65
N LYS A 171 -7.59 34.45 -6.92
CA LYS A 171 -7.04 33.65 -8.05
C LYS A 171 -5.55 33.38 -7.89
N LEU A 172 -4.77 34.39 -7.47
CA LEU A 172 -3.35 34.22 -7.18
C LEU A 172 -3.12 33.19 -6.06
N MET A 173 -3.84 33.32 -4.95
CA MET A 173 -3.75 32.38 -3.82
C MET A 173 -4.22 30.97 -4.21
N TRP A 174 -5.21 30.87 -5.10
CA TRP A 174 -5.66 29.61 -5.68
C TRP A 174 -4.58 28.92 -6.50
N GLN A 175 -4.01 29.63 -7.48
CA GLN A 175 -2.93 29.12 -8.32
C GLN A 175 -1.73 28.70 -7.47
N TRP A 176 -1.37 29.52 -6.49
CA TRP A 176 -0.22 29.25 -5.63
C TRP A 176 -0.41 28.02 -4.74
N ALA A 177 -1.57 27.87 -4.10
CA ALA A 177 -1.85 26.69 -3.27
C ALA A 177 -1.84 25.40 -4.10
N ASN A 178 -2.18 25.48 -5.39
CA ASN A 178 -2.30 24.34 -6.29
C ASN A 178 -1.09 24.13 -7.22
N TRP A 179 -0.08 25.02 -7.22
CA TRP A 179 1.02 25.00 -8.20
C TRP A 179 1.81 23.69 -8.27
N LEU A 180 1.90 22.95 -7.16
CA LEU A 180 2.63 21.67 -7.07
C LEU A 180 1.74 20.45 -7.24
N TYR A 181 0.47 20.64 -7.61
CA TYR A 181 -0.50 19.58 -7.81
C TYR A 181 -0.89 19.55 -9.27
N SER A 182 -0.87 18.35 -9.86
CA SER A 182 -1.33 18.13 -11.23
C SER A 182 -2.86 18.12 -11.36
N THR A 183 -3.58 18.12 -10.24
CA THR A 183 -5.04 18.07 -10.19
C THR A 183 -5.60 19.27 -9.45
N GLU A 184 -6.81 19.70 -9.80
CA GLU A 184 -7.54 20.70 -9.05
C GLU A 184 -7.92 20.18 -7.64
N PRO A 185 -8.11 21.07 -6.64
CA PRO A 185 -8.61 20.65 -5.34
C PRO A 185 -10.06 20.19 -5.47
N ARG A 186 -10.38 19.04 -4.88
CA ARG A 186 -11.71 18.43 -4.99
C ARG A 186 -12.77 19.15 -4.17
N ASP A 187 -12.38 19.68 -3.02
CA ASP A 187 -13.29 20.39 -2.10
C ASP A 187 -12.56 21.50 -1.34
N GLN A 188 -13.34 22.32 -0.63
CA GLN A 188 -12.83 23.45 0.14
C GLN A 188 -11.78 23.04 1.18
N CYS A 189 -11.89 21.84 1.74
CA CYS A 189 -10.96 21.34 2.74
C CYS A 189 -9.65 20.85 2.11
N ASP A 190 -9.69 20.21 0.95
CA ASP A 190 -8.49 19.92 0.16
C ASP A 190 -7.77 21.22 -0.24
N TYR A 191 -8.52 22.23 -0.69
CA TYR A 191 -7.94 23.55 -0.97
C TYR A 191 -7.29 24.18 0.28
N ARG A 192 -7.97 24.21 1.43
CA ARG A 192 -7.41 24.72 2.69
C ARG A 192 -6.16 23.94 3.11
N LYS A 193 -6.17 22.61 2.98
CA LYS A 193 -5.01 21.76 3.26
C LYS A 193 -3.83 22.10 2.36
N ARG A 194 -4.06 22.20 1.05
CA ARG A 194 -3.02 22.58 0.08
C ARG A 194 -2.46 23.97 0.38
N LYS A 195 -3.34 24.92 0.72
CA LYS A 195 -2.95 26.27 1.17
C LYS A 195 -2.08 26.25 2.42
N LEU A 196 -2.41 25.44 3.43
CA LEU A 196 -1.59 25.30 4.64
C LEU A 196 -0.22 24.67 4.33
N ILE A 197 -0.16 23.69 3.42
CA ILE A 197 1.09 23.04 3.00
C ILE A 197 1.95 23.97 2.13
N SER A 198 1.35 24.89 1.38
CA SER A 198 2.10 25.84 0.56
C SER A 198 2.70 26.98 1.39
N ILE A 199 2.11 27.38 2.53
CA ILE A 199 2.61 28.49 3.39
C ILE A 199 4.07 28.31 3.83
N PRO A 200 4.51 27.16 4.36
CA PRO A 200 5.92 26.93 4.69
C PRO A 200 6.88 26.96 3.49
N LYS A 201 6.38 26.98 2.26
CA LYS A 201 7.20 27.08 1.04
C LYS A 201 7.47 28.54 0.65
N ILE A 202 6.76 29.51 1.24
CA ILE A 202 7.04 30.94 1.08
C ILE A 202 8.45 31.29 1.56
N PRO A 203 8.88 30.92 2.79
CA PRO A 203 10.22 31.24 3.26
C PRO A 203 11.30 30.50 2.47
N VAL A 204 11.03 29.28 1.99
CA VAL A 204 12.01 28.49 1.20
C VAL A 204 12.22 29.09 -0.18
N GLY A 205 11.14 29.45 -0.88
CA GLY A 205 11.23 30.13 -2.17
C GLY A 205 11.86 31.52 -2.05
N LEU A 206 11.48 32.28 -1.01
CA LEU A 206 12.06 33.59 -0.72
C LEU A 206 13.54 33.47 -0.32
N ALA A 207 13.92 32.50 0.52
CA ALA A 207 15.30 32.25 0.88
C ALA A 207 16.13 31.82 -0.33
N PHE A 208 15.58 30.98 -1.22
CA PHE A 208 16.24 30.59 -2.46
C PHE A 208 16.44 31.80 -3.40
N LEU A 209 15.44 32.67 -3.54
CA LEU A 209 15.56 33.91 -4.30
C LEU A 209 16.58 34.88 -3.68
N VAL A 210 16.60 35.00 -2.35
CA VAL A 210 17.61 35.81 -1.63
C VAL A 210 19.01 35.23 -1.82
N VAL A 211 19.16 33.91 -1.80
CA VAL A 211 20.45 33.22 -2.07
C VAL A 211 20.89 33.42 -3.51
N LEU A 212 19.97 33.33 -4.49
CA LEU A 212 20.28 33.60 -5.89
C LEU A 212 20.63 35.07 -6.13
N ALA A 213 19.88 36.00 -5.54
CA ALA A 213 20.16 37.43 -5.61
C ALA A 213 21.50 37.78 -4.96
N ALA A 214 21.78 37.24 -3.77
CA ALA A 214 23.06 37.41 -3.09
C ALA A 214 24.21 36.78 -3.89
N GLY A 215 24.03 35.58 -4.44
CA GLY A 215 25.02 34.92 -5.29
C GLY A 215 25.29 35.69 -6.60
N TYR A 216 24.25 36.29 -7.19
CA TYR A 216 24.36 37.14 -8.37
C TYR A 216 25.11 38.44 -8.03
N VAL A 217 24.74 39.12 -6.95
CA VAL A 217 25.47 40.31 -6.46
C VAL A 217 26.93 39.96 -6.18
N ILE A 218 27.24 38.83 -5.54
CA ILE A 218 28.63 38.39 -5.29
C ILE A 218 29.38 38.10 -6.61
N LYS A 219 28.74 37.43 -7.58
CA LYS A 219 29.32 37.10 -8.89
C LYS A 219 29.67 38.36 -9.70
N TYR A 220 28.84 39.40 -9.61
CA TYR A 220 29.00 40.62 -10.41
C TYR A 220 29.67 41.78 -9.66
N ALA A 221 29.72 41.76 -8.32
CA ALA A 221 30.36 42.81 -7.53
C ALA A 221 31.85 42.54 -7.18
N ALA A 222 32.40 41.35 -7.38
CA ALA A 222 33.80 41.10 -6.99
C ALA A 222 34.58 40.17 -7.94
N LYS A 223 35.35 40.77 -8.86
CA LYS A 223 36.44 40.08 -9.57
C LYS A 223 37.67 39.70 -8.71
N PRO A 224 37.88 40.14 -7.44
CA PRO A 224 39.07 39.70 -6.70
C PRO A 224 38.84 39.03 -5.33
N VAL A 225 37.76 38.26 -5.08
CA VAL A 225 37.64 37.55 -3.77
C VAL A 225 37.13 36.11 -3.89
N ARG A 226 38.02 35.18 -4.30
CA ARG A 226 37.75 33.73 -4.35
C ARG A 226 37.55 33.07 -2.98
N TYR A 227 37.95 33.70 -1.88
CA TYR A 227 37.90 33.10 -0.53
C TYR A 227 36.64 33.44 0.28
N MET A 228 35.86 34.45 -0.13
CA MET A 228 34.64 34.84 0.59
C MET A 228 33.42 33.96 0.21
N GLY A 229 33.43 33.35 -0.97
CA GLY A 229 32.37 32.43 -1.43
C GLY A 229 32.24 31.15 -0.59
N ILE A 230 33.33 30.67 0.01
CA ILE A 230 33.32 29.48 0.88
C ILE A 230 32.66 29.78 2.23
N GLY A 231 32.89 30.99 2.78
CA GLY A 231 32.28 31.42 4.04
C GLY A 231 30.77 31.60 3.94
N VAL A 232 30.31 32.22 2.84
CA VAL A 232 28.88 32.44 2.58
C VAL A 232 28.16 31.11 2.28
N ALA A 233 28.77 30.21 1.49
CA ALA A 233 28.20 28.89 1.24
C ALA A 233 28.05 28.05 2.53
N ARG A 234 29.02 28.15 3.45
CA ARG A 234 28.95 27.50 4.77
C ARG A 234 27.90 28.13 5.68
N ALA A 235 27.79 29.46 5.72
CA ALA A 235 26.76 30.15 6.49
C ALA A 235 25.33 29.78 5.99
N ILE A 236 25.15 29.67 4.68
CA ILE A 236 23.90 29.24 4.05
C ILE A 236 23.59 27.77 4.38
N HIS A 237 24.59 26.88 4.37
CA HIS A 237 24.40 25.48 4.73
C HIS A 237 23.99 25.31 6.21
N VAL A 238 24.59 26.08 7.11
CA VAL A 238 24.24 26.09 8.53
C VAL A 238 22.83 26.65 8.76
N LEU A 239 22.45 27.73 8.07
CA LEU A 239 21.11 28.30 8.13
C LEU A 239 20.05 27.31 7.59
N TYR A 240 20.36 26.58 6.51
CA TYR A 240 19.50 25.52 5.98
C TYR A 240 19.29 24.38 6.98
N ILE A 241 20.35 23.90 7.65
CA ILE A 241 20.26 22.86 8.67
C ILE A 241 19.44 23.34 9.87
N LEU A 242 19.61 24.60 10.31
CA LEU A 242 18.85 25.19 11.41
C LEU A 242 17.36 25.32 11.08
N ILE A 243 17.01 25.79 9.88
CA ILE A 243 15.61 25.91 9.44
C ILE A 243 14.98 24.52 9.29
N ALA A 244 15.70 23.54 8.72
CA ALA A 244 15.23 22.16 8.60
C ALA A 244 15.02 21.50 9.98
N SER A 245 15.91 21.78 10.94
CA SER A 245 15.81 21.27 12.32
C SER A 245 14.66 21.94 13.08
N ALA A 246 14.44 23.24 12.91
CA ALA A 246 13.31 23.95 13.51
C ALA A 246 11.97 23.48 12.93
N VAL A 247 11.88 23.22 11.63
CA VAL A 247 10.70 22.62 10.99
C VAL A 247 10.43 21.21 11.52
N LEU A 248 11.47 20.40 11.74
CA LEU A 248 11.34 19.06 12.34
C LEU A 248 10.88 19.11 13.81
N LEU A 249 11.38 20.08 14.59
CA LEU A 249 11.07 20.23 16.02
C LEU A 249 9.70 20.86 16.28
N PHE A 250 9.32 21.91 15.55
CA PHE A 250 8.09 22.67 15.84
C PHE A 250 6.86 22.20 15.06
N ILE A 251 7.02 21.56 13.89
CA ILE A 251 5.90 21.17 13.03
C ILE A 251 5.60 19.66 13.14
N GLY A 252 6.44 18.88 13.83
CA GLY A 252 6.22 17.44 14.07
C GLY A 252 6.13 16.59 12.79
N TYR A 253 6.51 17.15 11.64
CA TYR A 253 6.40 16.49 10.34
C TYR A 253 7.58 15.52 10.16
N ARG A 254 7.35 14.22 10.37
CA ARG A 254 8.31 13.16 10.01
C ARG A 254 8.17 12.84 8.51
N PRO A 255 9.11 13.22 7.64
CA PRO A 255 8.94 13.03 6.21
C PRO A 255 9.32 11.61 5.81
N LYS A 256 8.48 10.62 6.13
CA LYS A 256 8.49 9.36 5.37
C LYS A 256 8.25 9.60 3.85
N PRO A 257 7.42 10.57 3.40
CA PRO A 257 7.16 10.77 1.98
C PRO A 257 8.37 11.26 1.18
N ILE A 258 9.23 12.12 1.74
CA ILE A 258 10.33 12.72 0.97
C ILE A 258 11.39 11.68 0.63
N PHE A 259 11.75 10.81 1.59
CA PHE A 259 12.68 9.69 1.32
C PHE A 259 12.04 8.59 0.46
N SER A 260 10.73 8.33 0.58
CA SER A 260 10.07 7.35 -0.29
C SER A 260 9.90 7.85 -1.73
N GLU A 261 9.65 9.15 -1.92
CA GLU A 261 9.58 9.79 -3.24
C GLU A 261 10.98 9.96 -3.85
N MET A 262 12.02 10.29 -3.06
CA MET A 262 13.42 10.21 -3.49
C MET A 262 13.82 8.78 -3.87
N MET A 263 13.39 7.77 -3.12
CA MET A 263 13.64 6.36 -3.43
C MET A 263 12.84 5.88 -4.65
N ARG A 264 11.64 6.43 -4.92
CA ARG A 264 10.88 6.22 -6.15
C ARG A 264 11.54 6.90 -7.35
N ALA A 265 12.00 8.14 -7.19
CA ALA A 265 12.77 8.87 -8.20
C ALA A 265 14.11 8.18 -8.49
N ALA A 266 14.77 7.61 -7.47
CA ALA A 266 15.98 6.81 -7.61
C ALA A 266 15.71 5.41 -8.22
N LYS A 267 14.52 4.81 -7.99
CA LYS A 267 14.07 3.58 -8.66
C LYS A 267 13.88 3.75 -10.17
N GLY A 268 13.64 4.97 -10.66
CA GLY A 268 13.64 5.29 -12.10
C GLY A 268 15.02 5.17 -12.76
N SER A 269 16.10 5.13 -11.98
CA SER A 269 17.47 4.91 -12.46
C SER A 269 17.89 3.45 -12.32
N ARG A 270 17.61 2.65 -13.36
CA ARG A 270 17.94 1.22 -13.43
C ARG A 270 19.41 0.93 -13.06
N LYS A 271 20.34 1.83 -13.43
CA LYS A 271 21.78 1.73 -13.15
C LYS A 271 22.18 1.92 -11.68
N TRP A 272 21.40 2.66 -10.89
CA TRP A 272 21.72 2.88 -9.46
C TRP A 272 21.23 1.72 -8.58
N SER A 273 20.07 1.13 -8.92
CA SER A 273 19.51 -0.02 -8.21
C SER A 273 20.32 -1.31 -8.40
N GLU A 274 20.92 -1.53 -9.58
CA GLU A 274 21.75 -2.70 -9.87
C GLU A 274 23.08 -2.69 -9.12
N ARG A 275 23.70 -1.52 -8.91
CA ARG A 275 24.96 -1.41 -8.14
C ARG A 275 24.75 -1.71 -6.67
N ILE A 276 23.63 -1.28 -6.08
CA ILE A 276 23.30 -1.60 -4.69
C ILE A 276 22.87 -3.06 -4.56
N ARG A 277 22.10 -3.61 -5.51
CA ARG A 277 21.72 -5.04 -5.51
C ARG A 277 22.91 -5.98 -5.66
N LYS A 278 23.88 -5.67 -6.53
CA LYS A 278 25.11 -6.46 -6.69
C LYS A 278 26.03 -6.38 -5.46
N PHE A 279 25.97 -5.30 -4.69
CA PHE A 279 26.79 -5.16 -3.49
C PHE A 279 26.28 -5.98 -2.29
N PHE A 280 24.98 -6.32 -2.26
CA PHE A 280 24.37 -7.01 -1.12
C PHE A 280 23.84 -8.42 -1.42
N TYR A 281 23.60 -8.80 -2.68
CA TYR A 281 22.83 -10.03 -2.99
C TYR A 281 23.28 -10.83 -4.23
N SER A 282 24.55 -10.82 -4.61
CA SER A 282 25.10 -11.91 -5.45
C SER A 282 25.90 -12.84 -4.53
N SER A 283 25.50 -14.07 -4.22
CA SER A 283 24.90 -15.10 -5.06
C SER A 283 24.22 -16.12 -4.14
N TYR A 284 23.07 -16.70 -4.50
CA TYR A 284 22.72 -18.11 -4.23
C TYR A 284 21.33 -18.42 -4.83
N PRO A 285 21.23 -19.35 -5.80
CA PRO A 285 19.95 -19.87 -6.26
C PRO A 285 19.49 -21.05 -5.38
N GLY A 286 18.17 -21.19 -5.21
CA GLY A 286 17.50 -22.48 -5.07
C GLY A 286 17.67 -23.27 -3.76
N ASP A 287 16.70 -23.10 -2.87
CA ASP A 287 15.96 -24.22 -2.24
C ASP A 287 16.71 -25.42 -1.63
N GLN A 288 17.70 -25.16 -0.76
CA GLN A 288 18.20 -26.17 0.18
C GLN A 288 18.38 -25.54 1.56
N ARG A 289 17.37 -25.70 2.43
CA ARG A 289 17.46 -25.37 3.86
C ARG A 289 17.55 -26.66 4.66
N ASP A 290 18.46 -26.65 5.63
CA ASP A 290 18.70 -27.66 6.68
C ASP A 290 19.79 -28.71 6.43
N GLU A 291 20.84 -28.34 5.70
CA GLU A 291 22.14 -28.98 5.86
C GLU A 291 23.15 -27.95 6.38
N CYS A 292 23.55 -28.11 7.66
CA CYS A 292 24.82 -27.57 8.13
C CYS A 292 25.92 -28.32 7.37
N TRP A 293 26.29 -27.78 6.22
CA TRP A 293 27.59 -28.07 5.64
C TRP A 293 28.61 -27.39 6.54
N VAL A 294 29.35 -28.22 7.30
CA VAL A 294 30.70 -27.84 7.74
C VAL A 294 31.52 -27.83 6.45
N LEU A 295 31.44 -26.71 5.73
CA LEU A 295 32.42 -26.37 4.73
C LEU A 295 33.63 -25.88 5.51
N ASP A 296 34.73 -26.57 5.30
CA ASP A 296 35.98 -26.45 6.03
C ASP A 296 36.42 -24.99 6.21
N ASP A 297 36.91 -24.71 7.41
CA ASP A 297 37.72 -23.55 7.80
C ASP A 297 37.07 -22.15 7.94
N VAL A 298 35.81 -22.02 8.37
CA VAL A 298 35.28 -20.67 8.69
C VAL A 298 34.51 -20.58 10.00
N PHE A 299 35.02 -19.77 10.93
CA PHE A 299 34.28 -19.32 12.12
C PHE A 299 33.26 -18.23 11.72
N ILE A 300 32.00 -18.43 12.09
CA ILE A 300 30.91 -17.49 11.77
C ILE A 300 30.35 -16.89 13.07
N HIS A 301 30.38 -15.57 13.20
CA HIS A 301 29.69 -14.84 14.27
C HIS A 301 28.48 -14.06 13.74
N GLN A 302 27.42 -14.01 14.56
CA GLN A 302 26.12 -13.45 14.22
C GLN A 302 26.07 -11.96 14.58
N LEU A 303 25.88 -11.08 13.59
CA LEU A 303 26.11 -9.64 13.78
C LEU A 303 24.90 -8.72 13.53
N TRP A 304 23.71 -9.21 13.12
CA TRP A 304 22.38 -8.54 13.29
C TRP A 304 21.25 -9.33 12.59
N SER A 305 19.99 -9.04 12.97
CA SER A 305 18.76 -9.56 12.33
C SER A 305 17.93 -8.39 11.79
N ILE A 306 17.65 -8.40 10.48
CA ILE A 306 16.66 -7.50 9.86
C ILE A 306 15.40 -8.33 9.56
N LYS A 307 14.27 -7.92 10.15
CA LYS A 307 12.95 -8.44 9.81
C LYS A 307 12.42 -7.66 8.60
N ASP A 308 12.46 -8.27 7.43
CA ASP A 308 11.72 -7.77 6.27
C ASP A 308 10.26 -8.26 6.35
N ARG A 309 9.29 -7.34 6.28
CA ARG A 309 7.87 -7.62 6.55
C ARG A 309 7.17 -8.32 5.39
N ASP A 310 7.71 -8.22 4.17
CA ASP A 310 7.00 -8.70 2.97
C ASP A 310 7.36 -10.14 2.57
N MET A 311 8.28 -10.80 3.27
CA MET A 311 8.66 -12.20 2.97
C MET A 311 8.54 -13.19 4.13
N GLY A 312 8.08 -12.77 5.31
CA GLY A 312 7.90 -13.68 6.46
C GLY A 312 9.17 -14.48 6.84
N LYS A 313 10.36 -14.00 6.45
CA LYS A 313 11.63 -14.73 6.57
C LYS A 313 12.66 -13.86 7.29
N ASN A 314 13.25 -14.40 8.35
CA ASN A 314 14.46 -13.84 8.95
C ASN A 314 15.61 -14.06 7.97
N GLY A 315 16.03 -13.02 7.25
CA GLY A 315 17.28 -13.04 6.50
C GLY A 315 18.45 -13.00 7.49
N LEU A 316 19.14 -14.12 7.66
CA LEU A 316 20.40 -14.17 8.41
C LEU A 316 21.53 -13.83 7.44
N VAL A 317 22.24 -12.73 7.72
CA VAL A 317 23.47 -12.40 7.01
C VAL A 317 24.60 -13.12 7.73
N TYR A 318 25.20 -14.10 7.07
CA TYR A 318 26.39 -14.79 7.54
C TYR A 318 27.60 -14.23 6.80
N ILE A 319 28.60 -13.74 7.53
CA ILE A 319 29.89 -13.37 6.95
C ILE A 319 30.84 -14.53 7.24
N SER A 320 31.36 -15.14 6.19
CA SER A 320 32.37 -16.18 6.30
C SER A 320 33.75 -15.50 6.41
N ILE A 321 34.44 -15.67 7.53
CA ILE A 321 35.84 -15.28 7.69
C ILE A 321 36.73 -16.43 7.22
N ASN A 322 37.02 -16.44 5.92
CA ASN A 322 38.01 -17.33 5.29
C ASN A 322 39.39 -17.16 5.95
N PRO A 323 40.20 -18.22 6.18
CA PRO A 323 41.56 -18.10 6.70
C PRO A 323 42.42 -17.20 5.83
N LEU A 324 42.14 -17.15 4.53
CA LEU A 324 42.76 -16.22 3.59
C LEU A 324 42.47 -14.76 3.97
N TYR A 325 41.27 -14.41 4.44
CA TYR A 325 40.95 -13.05 4.91
C TYR A 325 41.67 -12.70 6.21
N VAL A 326 41.91 -13.67 7.11
CA VAL A 326 42.71 -13.47 8.32
C VAL A 326 44.18 -13.26 7.96
N VAL A 327 44.71 -14.03 7.02
CA VAL A 327 46.07 -13.87 6.48
C VAL A 327 46.22 -12.52 5.75
N LEU A 328 45.23 -12.13 4.94
CA LEU A 328 45.23 -10.84 4.23
C LEU A 328 45.06 -9.66 5.18
N ALA A 329 44.18 -9.73 6.18
CA ALA A 329 44.00 -8.69 7.19
C ALA A 329 45.22 -8.58 8.11
N GLY A 330 45.82 -9.70 8.52
CA GLY A 330 47.09 -9.75 9.25
C GLY A 330 48.24 -9.16 8.43
N GLY A 331 48.29 -9.47 7.12
CA GLY A 331 49.22 -8.87 6.17
C GLY A 331 49.01 -7.36 6.01
N LEU A 332 47.76 -6.89 5.97
CA LEU A 332 47.41 -5.46 5.86
C LEU A 332 47.76 -4.70 7.13
N ILE A 333 47.48 -5.26 8.31
CA ILE A 333 47.85 -4.69 9.61
C ILE A 333 49.38 -4.65 9.75
N TYR A 334 50.08 -5.71 9.35
CA TYR A 334 51.55 -5.72 9.28
C TYR A 334 52.10 -4.61 8.37
N LEU A 335 51.45 -4.36 7.23
CA LEU A 335 51.82 -3.33 6.27
C LEU A 335 51.52 -1.91 6.77
N VAL A 336 50.42 -1.71 7.51
CA VAL A 336 50.08 -0.45 8.19
C VAL A 336 51.05 -0.16 9.33
N ILE A 337 51.40 -1.16 10.15
CA ILE A 337 52.43 -1.03 11.19
C ILE A 337 53.79 -0.68 10.55
N ARG A 338 54.10 -1.24 9.38
CA ARG A 338 55.32 -0.93 8.60
C ARG A 338 55.37 0.51 8.08
N LEU A 339 54.20 1.13 7.83
CA LEU A 339 54.08 2.52 7.37
C LEU A 339 54.17 3.52 8.53
N ILE A 340 53.78 3.12 9.74
CA ILE A 340 53.73 3.99 10.92
C ILE A 340 55.04 3.96 11.73
N VAL A 341 55.78 2.83 11.73
CA VAL A 341 57.02 2.69 12.50
C VAL A 341 58.24 2.99 11.62
N PRO A 342 59.04 4.04 11.92
CA PRO A 342 60.16 4.45 11.08
C PRO A 342 61.23 3.36 10.88
N ARG A 343 61.87 3.40 9.72
CA ARG A 343 62.99 2.53 9.31
C ARG A 343 64.26 2.87 10.11
N SER A 344 64.55 2.12 11.16
CA SER A 344 65.95 1.86 11.54
C SER A 344 66.05 0.59 12.39
N GLU A 345 66.65 -0.42 11.76
CA GLU A 345 67.12 -1.71 12.30
C GLU A 345 66.04 -2.73 12.74
N PHE A 346 66.26 -4.02 12.44
CA PHE A 346 65.36 -5.18 12.65
C PHE A 346 64.47 -5.66 11.47
N LEU A 347 65.08 -5.90 10.30
CA LEU A 347 64.45 -6.69 9.21
C LEU A 347 64.45 -8.21 9.51
N MET A 348 65.52 -8.73 10.11
CA MET A 348 65.68 -10.18 10.36
C MET A 348 64.75 -10.73 11.44
N THR A 349 64.55 -10.00 12.55
CA THR A 349 63.62 -10.40 13.62
C THR A 349 62.18 -10.46 13.11
N ARG A 350 61.81 -9.61 12.15
CA ARG A 350 60.48 -9.58 11.54
C ARG A 350 60.23 -10.78 10.61
N ILE A 351 61.23 -11.17 9.83
CA ILE A 351 61.16 -12.39 9.00
C ILE A 351 61.06 -13.61 9.90
N PHE A 352 61.87 -13.68 10.97
CA PHE A 352 61.87 -14.80 11.90
C PHE A 352 60.51 -14.98 12.62
N VAL A 353 59.92 -13.90 13.14
CA VAL A 353 58.59 -13.96 13.79
C VAL A 353 57.50 -14.40 12.81
N GLY A 354 57.53 -13.91 11.57
CA GLY A 354 56.58 -14.33 10.54
C GLY A 354 56.70 -15.82 10.18
N LEU A 355 57.93 -16.34 10.11
CA LEU A 355 58.21 -17.74 9.78
C LEU A 355 57.79 -18.68 10.92
N VAL A 356 58.04 -18.29 12.17
CA VAL A 356 57.62 -19.04 13.37
C VAL A 356 56.10 -19.08 13.49
N LEU A 357 55.40 -17.94 13.27
CA LEU A 357 53.94 -17.90 13.25
C LEU A 357 53.36 -18.75 12.11
N GLY A 358 53.98 -18.70 10.92
CA GLY A 358 53.59 -19.55 9.78
C GLY A 358 53.69 -21.05 10.10
N LEU A 359 54.80 -21.48 10.70
CA LEU A 359 55.00 -22.88 11.10
C LEU A 359 54.03 -23.33 12.19
N LEU A 360 53.78 -22.48 13.20
CA LEU A 360 52.82 -22.79 14.26
C LEU A 360 51.39 -22.90 13.73
N THR A 361 50.99 -22.02 12.80
CA THR A 361 49.68 -22.14 12.14
C THR A 361 49.59 -23.44 11.33
N ALA A 362 50.58 -23.77 10.51
CA ALA A 362 50.58 -25.00 9.71
C ALA A 362 50.54 -26.28 10.55
N ALA A 363 51.25 -26.31 11.69
CA ALA A 363 51.21 -27.43 12.63
C ALA A 363 49.83 -27.57 13.30
N ALA A 364 49.21 -26.46 13.70
CA ALA A 364 47.87 -26.46 14.27
C ALA A 364 46.81 -26.95 13.25
N THR A 365 46.87 -26.51 11.98
CA THR A 365 45.97 -26.99 10.92
C THR A 365 46.17 -28.47 10.64
N SER A 366 47.42 -28.94 10.60
CA SER A 366 47.75 -30.36 10.37
C SER A 366 47.22 -31.27 11.48
N LEU A 367 47.37 -30.84 12.75
CA LEU A 367 46.84 -31.56 13.90
C LEU A 367 45.30 -31.57 13.90
N ALA A 368 44.66 -30.45 13.58
CA ALA A 368 43.20 -30.37 13.44
C ALA A 368 42.69 -31.33 12.36
N MET A 369 43.33 -31.38 11.19
CA MET A 369 42.99 -32.31 10.10
C MET A 369 43.17 -33.78 10.51
N TYR A 370 44.23 -34.11 11.25
CA TYR A 370 44.44 -35.46 11.77
C TYR A 370 43.34 -35.90 12.75
N VAL A 371 42.97 -35.02 13.69
CA VAL A 371 41.89 -35.28 14.65
C VAL A 371 40.53 -35.42 13.95
N LEU A 372 40.26 -34.60 12.93
CA LEU A 372 39.05 -34.71 12.11
C LEU A 372 38.98 -36.03 11.35
N LYS A 373 40.10 -36.47 10.74
CA LYS A 373 40.18 -37.72 9.98
C LYS A 373 40.01 -38.96 10.87
N LYS A 374 40.60 -38.97 12.08
CA LYS A 374 40.50 -40.09 13.02
C LYS A 374 39.07 -40.28 13.56
N ASN A 375 38.31 -39.18 13.71
CA ASN A 375 36.94 -39.21 14.22
C ASN A 375 35.86 -39.33 13.13
N ALA A 376 36.22 -39.27 11.85
CA ALA A 376 35.30 -39.35 10.72
C ALA A 376 34.41 -40.61 10.71
N PRO A 377 34.93 -41.85 10.88
CA PRO A 377 34.08 -43.05 10.76
C PRO A 377 33.03 -43.16 11.88
N ALA A 378 33.38 -42.77 13.11
CA ALA A 378 32.43 -42.74 14.22
C ALA A 378 31.33 -41.68 14.01
N ARG A 379 31.67 -40.54 13.38
CA ARG A 379 30.71 -39.48 13.05
C ARG A 379 29.78 -39.90 11.90
N VAL A 380 30.27 -40.64 10.91
CA VAL A 380 29.45 -41.18 9.81
C VAL A 380 28.45 -42.20 10.33
N ALA A 381 28.88 -43.17 11.14
CA ALA A 381 27.97 -44.16 11.74
C ALA A 381 26.91 -43.52 12.66
N ALA A 382 27.31 -42.56 13.49
CA ALA A 382 26.37 -41.81 14.32
C ALA A 382 25.39 -40.94 13.49
N ALA A 383 25.84 -40.41 12.35
CA ALA A 383 24.99 -39.66 11.43
C ALA A 383 23.96 -40.56 10.73
N GLU A 384 24.36 -41.77 10.30
CA GLU A 384 23.44 -42.75 9.70
C GLU A 384 22.38 -43.25 10.68
N ALA A 385 22.77 -43.59 11.92
CA ALA A 385 21.83 -43.97 12.97
C ALA A 385 20.84 -42.83 13.30
N ARG A 386 21.30 -41.57 13.27
CA ARG A 386 20.42 -40.41 13.42
C ARG A 386 19.51 -40.22 12.21
N ARG A 387 19.96 -40.49 10.99
CA ARG A 387 19.15 -40.41 9.76
C ARG A 387 17.99 -41.41 9.79
N THR A 388 18.24 -42.66 10.15
CA THR A 388 17.19 -43.71 10.22
C THR A 388 16.18 -43.44 11.34
N ALA A 389 16.65 -43.05 12.53
CA ALA A 389 15.77 -42.66 13.64
C ALA A 389 14.95 -41.38 13.32
N ARG A 390 15.53 -40.43 12.58
CA ARG A 390 14.82 -39.23 12.12
C ARG A 390 13.79 -39.58 11.05
N ALA A 391 14.08 -40.48 10.12
CA ALA A 391 13.14 -40.91 9.08
C ALA A 391 11.89 -41.57 9.68
N SER A 392 12.04 -42.44 10.68
CA SER A 392 10.89 -43.08 11.35
C SER A 392 10.04 -42.08 12.15
N ARG A 393 10.69 -41.14 12.86
CA ARG A 393 9.99 -40.04 13.56
C ARG A 393 9.29 -39.09 12.58
N MET A 394 9.91 -38.80 11.44
CA MET A 394 9.32 -37.95 10.39
C MET A 394 8.06 -38.59 9.80
N ARG A 395 8.06 -39.90 9.52
CA ARG A 395 6.86 -40.61 9.02
C ARG A 395 5.70 -40.58 10.03
N LYS A 396 5.98 -40.79 11.32
CA LYS A 396 4.94 -40.68 12.37
C LYS A 396 4.43 -39.24 12.51
N ARG A 397 5.32 -38.25 12.42
CA ARG A 397 4.94 -36.84 12.48
C ARG A 397 4.15 -36.39 11.25
N SER A 398 4.53 -36.84 10.04
CA SER A 398 3.82 -36.48 8.81
C SER A 398 2.39 -37.03 8.79
N ALA A 399 2.19 -38.26 9.25
CA ALA A 399 0.84 -38.82 9.39
C ALA A 399 -0.02 -38.03 10.39
N LYS A 400 0.55 -37.66 11.55
CA LYS A 400 -0.14 -36.82 12.55
C LYS A 400 -0.47 -35.42 12.03
N VAL A 401 0.46 -34.79 11.30
CA VAL A 401 0.26 -33.47 10.68
C VAL A 401 -0.79 -33.53 9.59
N ALA A 402 -0.80 -34.57 8.75
CA ALA A 402 -1.82 -34.75 7.72
C ALA A 402 -3.22 -34.95 8.32
N ALA A 403 -3.34 -35.73 9.41
CA ALA A 403 -4.61 -35.90 10.12
C ALA A 403 -5.08 -34.59 10.78
N ALA A 404 -4.18 -33.85 11.43
CA ALA A 404 -4.50 -32.55 12.02
C ALA A 404 -4.95 -31.54 10.95
N ARG A 405 -4.28 -31.51 9.79
CA ARG A 405 -4.63 -30.63 8.68
C ARG A 405 -6.03 -30.93 8.11
N ARG A 406 -6.40 -32.21 7.96
CA ARG A 406 -7.76 -32.56 7.52
C ARG A 406 -8.82 -32.13 8.52
N ALA A 407 -8.56 -32.30 9.82
CA ALA A 407 -9.47 -31.84 10.86
C ALA A 407 -9.60 -30.30 10.88
N GLU A 408 -8.50 -29.59 10.65
CA GLU A 408 -8.47 -28.13 10.51
C GLU A 408 -9.25 -27.68 9.27
N GLU A 409 -9.08 -28.34 8.11
CA GLU A 409 -9.82 -28.07 6.87
C GLU A 409 -11.34 -28.25 7.06
N ILE A 410 -11.77 -29.34 7.72
CA ILE A 410 -13.20 -29.57 8.03
C ILE A 410 -13.74 -28.49 8.98
N TRP A 411 -13.00 -28.18 10.04
CA TRP A 411 -13.40 -27.15 11.00
C TRP A 411 -13.47 -25.76 10.36
N GLU A 412 -12.54 -25.43 9.46
CA GLU A 412 -12.55 -24.19 8.70
C GLU A 412 -13.74 -24.10 7.75
N GLU A 413 -14.11 -25.22 7.10
CA GLU A 413 -15.29 -25.30 6.23
C GLU A 413 -16.59 -25.11 7.02
N GLU A 414 -16.77 -25.81 8.14
CA GLU A 414 -17.92 -25.64 9.03
C GLU A 414 -18.01 -24.20 9.57
N ALA A 415 -16.87 -23.64 10.01
CA ALA A 415 -16.81 -22.26 10.48
C ALA A 415 -17.10 -21.25 9.36
N MET A 416 -16.71 -21.53 8.11
CA MET A 416 -17.05 -20.73 6.95
C MET A 416 -18.56 -20.75 6.71
N LEU A 417 -19.19 -21.92 6.64
CA LEU A 417 -20.63 -22.07 6.43
C LEU A 417 -21.43 -21.36 7.53
N ALA A 418 -21.04 -21.52 8.79
CA ALA A 418 -21.67 -20.82 9.91
C ALA A 418 -21.56 -19.29 9.80
N ARG A 419 -20.42 -18.77 9.31
CA ARG A 419 -20.26 -17.32 9.05
C ARG A 419 -21.11 -16.85 7.88
N LEU A 420 -21.25 -17.65 6.83
CA LEU A 420 -22.09 -17.33 5.67
C LEU A 420 -23.55 -17.24 6.10
N GLU A 421 -24.03 -18.21 6.88
CA GLU A 421 -25.41 -18.21 7.38
C GLU A 421 -25.69 -17.04 8.32
N LYS A 422 -24.80 -16.80 9.29
CA LYS A 422 -24.89 -15.63 10.18
C LYS A 422 -24.95 -14.32 9.40
N ARG A 423 -24.20 -14.22 8.30
CA ARG A 423 -24.22 -13.05 7.42
C ARG A 423 -25.55 -12.93 6.69
N LYS A 424 -26.09 -14.00 6.11
CA LYS A 424 -27.39 -13.98 5.42
C LYS A 424 -28.51 -13.52 6.36
N VAL A 425 -28.55 -14.04 7.58
CA VAL A 425 -29.50 -13.61 8.62
C VAL A 425 -29.34 -12.11 8.89
N TRP A 426 -28.11 -11.64 9.13
CA TRP A 426 -27.86 -10.22 9.35
C TRP A 426 -28.27 -9.34 8.16
N LEU A 427 -28.01 -9.77 6.93
CA LEU A 427 -28.44 -9.06 5.71
C LEU A 427 -29.96 -8.97 5.63
N SER A 428 -30.67 -10.07 5.89
CA SER A 428 -32.14 -10.12 5.89
C SER A 428 -32.73 -9.16 6.92
N ASP A 429 -32.21 -9.18 8.14
CA ASP A 429 -32.74 -8.38 9.26
C ASP A 429 -32.46 -6.88 9.13
N ASN A 430 -31.37 -6.49 8.46
CA ASN A 430 -30.89 -5.09 8.48
C ASN A 430 -30.93 -4.39 7.11
N LEU A 431 -30.79 -5.17 6.04
CA LEU A 431 -30.64 -4.68 4.65
C LEU A 431 -31.63 -5.36 3.69
N GLY A 432 -32.64 -6.10 4.17
CA GLY A 432 -33.74 -6.56 3.31
C GLY A 432 -34.56 -5.37 2.77
N ILE A 433 -35.02 -5.44 1.51
CA ILE A 433 -35.84 -4.38 0.87
C ILE A 433 -37.07 -4.00 1.69
N LYS A 434 -37.66 -4.94 2.43
CA LYS A 434 -38.77 -4.68 3.38
C LYS A 434 -38.45 -3.63 4.46
N HIS A 435 -37.17 -3.39 4.74
CA HIS A 435 -36.69 -2.41 5.72
C HIS A 435 -36.26 -1.09 5.08
N ALA A 436 -36.41 -0.93 3.76
CA ALA A 436 -35.99 0.27 3.04
C ALA A 436 -36.84 1.47 3.46
N LYS A 437 -36.20 2.43 4.15
CA LYS A 437 -36.79 3.74 4.47
C LYS A 437 -36.60 4.71 3.28
N PRO A 438 -37.47 5.72 3.11
CA PRO A 438 -37.30 6.71 2.04
C PRO A 438 -35.99 7.50 2.13
N ALA A 439 -35.51 7.77 3.35
CA ALA A 439 -34.30 8.54 3.61
C ALA A 439 -33.31 7.75 4.47
N VAL A 440 -32.02 8.12 4.34
CA VAL A 440 -30.96 7.53 5.16
C VAL A 440 -30.89 8.25 6.51
N ASP A 441 -31.33 7.57 7.57
CA ASP A 441 -31.11 8.04 8.94
C ASP A 441 -29.72 7.58 9.44
N LEU A 442 -28.83 8.54 9.66
CA LEU A 442 -27.46 8.30 10.14
C LEU A 442 -27.41 7.80 11.60
N ASN A 443 -28.50 7.93 12.36
CA ASN A 443 -28.60 7.43 13.73
C ASN A 443 -29.05 5.97 13.81
N GLU A 444 -29.66 5.45 12.73
CA GLU A 444 -30.22 4.10 12.64
C GLU A 444 -29.41 3.20 11.68
N ILE A 445 -28.10 3.44 11.63
CA ILE A 445 -27.19 2.60 10.84
C ILE A 445 -26.98 1.28 11.61
N PRO A 446 -27.23 0.12 10.99
CA PRO A 446 -27.09 -1.16 11.66
C PRO A 446 -25.62 -1.41 11.99
N ALA A 447 -25.39 -2.01 13.18
CA ALA A 447 -24.04 -2.37 13.59
C ALA A 447 -23.50 -3.48 12.67
N PRO A 448 -22.25 -3.36 12.18
CA PRO A 448 -21.65 -4.35 11.31
C PRO A 448 -21.43 -5.67 12.07
N LEU A 449 -21.32 -6.76 11.31
CA LEU A 449 -21.14 -8.13 11.82
C LEU A 449 -19.96 -8.29 12.78
N ASN A 450 -18.86 -7.55 12.56
CA ASN A 450 -17.67 -7.60 13.40
C ASN A 450 -17.59 -6.39 14.33
N PHE A 451 -17.24 -6.63 15.59
CA PHE A 451 -17.12 -5.57 16.59
C PHE A 451 -16.10 -4.49 16.22
N GLY A 452 -14.95 -4.88 15.64
CA GLY A 452 -13.92 -3.93 15.18
C GLY A 452 -14.45 -2.96 14.12
N ASP A 453 -15.32 -3.45 13.24
CA ASP A 453 -15.92 -2.64 12.17
C ASP A 453 -16.89 -1.58 12.74
N ARG A 454 -17.48 -1.81 13.93
CA ARG A 454 -18.44 -0.88 14.55
C ARG A 454 -17.79 0.46 14.92
N VAL A 455 -16.58 0.43 15.48
CA VAL A 455 -15.84 1.65 15.83
C VAL A 455 -15.46 2.41 14.56
N VAL A 456 -15.00 1.69 13.54
CA VAL A 456 -14.64 2.25 12.23
C VAL A 456 -15.86 2.89 11.57
N GLN A 457 -17.02 2.22 11.56
CA GLN A 457 -18.25 2.75 10.98
C GLN A 457 -18.71 4.03 11.70
N LYS A 458 -18.73 4.05 13.04
CA LYS A 458 -19.08 5.26 13.81
C LYS A 458 -18.16 6.44 13.50
N PHE A 459 -16.85 6.18 13.45
CA PHE A 459 -15.87 7.19 13.09
C PHE A 459 -16.10 7.69 11.66
N HIS A 460 -16.31 6.77 10.72
CA HIS A 460 -16.55 7.09 9.31
C HIS A 460 -17.79 7.97 9.12
N VAL A 461 -18.92 7.60 9.73
CA VAL A 461 -20.16 8.38 9.68
C VAL A 461 -19.98 9.77 10.30
N SER A 462 -19.32 9.84 11.46
CA SER A 462 -19.06 11.12 12.15
C SER A 462 -18.13 12.02 11.32
N PHE A 463 -17.10 11.43 10.73
CA PHE A 463 -16.16 12.13 9.85
C PHE A 463 -16.87 12.71 8.63
N TRP A 464 -17.67 11.91 7.92
CA TRP A 464 -18.36 12.37 6.73
C TRP A 464 -19.45 13.39 7.03
N ARG A 465 -20.18 13.23 8.14
CA ARG A 465 -21.13 14.24 8.61
C ARG A 465 -20.44 15.58 8.89
N ALA A 466 -19.30 15.56 9.56
CA ALA A 466 -18.51 16.77 9.80
C ALA A 466 -17.92 17.33 8.50
N LYS A 467 -17.48 16.46 7.58
CA LYS A 467 -16.92 16.86 6.29
C LYS A 467 -17.98 17.53 5.42
N ALA A 468 -19.16 16.93 5.25
CA ALA A 468 -20.26 17.50 4.47
C ALA A 468 -20.66 18.89 4.99
N ALA A 469 -20.74 19.06 6.31
CA ALA A 469 -21.08 20.33 6.94
C ALA A 469 -20.07 21.46 6.69
N VAL A 470 -18.79 21.16 6.40
CA VAL A 470 -17.70 22.16 6.36
C VAL A 470 -17.03 22.26 4.99
N CYS A 471 -17.02 21.18 4.20
CA CYS A 471 -16.18 21.00 3.04
C CYS A 471 -17.02 20.88 1.76
N LYS A 472 -17.48 22.02 1.22
CA LYS A 472 -18.17 22.04 -0.08
C LYS A 472 -17.25 21.59 -1.22
N PRO A 473 -17.66 20.66 -2.10
CA PRO A 473 -16.91 20.28 -3.30
C PRO A 473 -16.76 21.45 -4.28
N PHE A 474 -15.70 21.48 -5.11
CA PHE A 474 -15.63 22.44 -6.21
C PHE A 474 -16.29 21.84 -7.46
N ALA A 475 -16.94 22.66 -8.28
CA ALA A 475 -17.37 22.24 -9.61
C ALA A 475 -16.12 22.03 -10.48
N HIS A 476 -15.95 20.81 -11.01
CA HIS A 476 -14.83 20.45 -11.89
C HIS A 476 -14.93 21.05 -13.28
#